data_AF-A0A6B3E6B4-F1
#
_entry.id   AF-A0A6B3E6B4-F1
#
_cell.length_a   1.000
_cell.length_b   1.000
_cell.length_c   1.000
_cell.angle_alpha   90.00
_cell.angle_beta   90.00
_cell.angle_gamma   90.00
#
_symmetry.space_group_name_H-M   'P 1'
#
loop_
_entity.id
_entity.type
_entity.pdbx_description
1 polymer ?
#
loop_
_entity_poly.entity_id
_entity_poly.type
_entity_poly.pdbx_seq_one_letter_code
_entity_poly.pdbx_strand_id
1 'polypeptide(L)'
;MQSQDVAPRPPSASAPVLDVGRAEAALVEHYPRLVRLAYLLLPPVLGRGRRVLTAHSLVQRALPRGRAATAVAPDGTAGPG
;
A
#
# COMPACT_ATOMS: atom_id res chain seq x y z
N MET A 1 10.26 -36.94 -30.72
CA MET A 1 10.29 -35.46 -30.87
C MET A 1 8.92 -35.02 -31.36
N GLN A 2 8.39 -33.92 -30.83
CA GLN A 2 7.05 -33.30 -31.03
C GLN A 2 6.21 -33.38 -29.74
N SER A 3 5.51 -32.36 -29.26
CA SER A 3 5.55 -30.91 -29.48
C SER A 3 4.91 -30.34 -28.20
N GLN A 4 5.57 -29.38 -27.57
CA GLN A 4 5.10 -28.83 -26.30
C GLN A 4 3.86 -27.97 -26.59
N ASP A 5 2.69 -28.43 -26.14
CA ASP A 5 1.44 -27.67 -26.19
C ASP A 5 1.56 -26.50 -25.21
N VAL A 6 1.97 -25.34 -25.72
CA VAL A 6 1.95 -24.08 -24.97
C VAL A 6 0.50 -23.60 -24.98
N ALA A 7 -0.22 -23.94 -23.92
CA ALA A 7 -1.50 -23.30 -23.62
C ALA A 7 -1.29 -21.78 -23.57
N PRO A 8 -2.18 -20.96 -24.16
CA PRO A 8 -2.06 -19.52 -24.11
C PRO A 8 -2.08 -19.09 -22.65
N ARG A 9 -0.94 -18.60 -22.16
CA ARG A 9 -0.84 -17.98 -20.84
C ARG A 9 -1.84 -16.81 -20.83
N PRO A 10 -2.85 -16.80 -19.95
CA PRO A 10 -3.75 -15.66 -19.88
C PRO A 10 -2.91 -14.40 -19.68
N PRO A 11 -3.22 -13.28 -20.36
CA PRO A 11 -2.49 -12.05 -20.17
C PRO A 11 -2.47 -11.80 -18.66
N SER A 12 -1.27 -11.68 -18.08
CA SER A 12 -1.10 -11.28 -16.70
C SER A 12 -1.95 -10.03 -16.55
N ALA A 13 -3.12 -10.16 -15.89
CA ALA A 13 -4.05 -9.07 -15.75
C ALA A 13 -3.22 -7.91 -15.21
N SER A 14 -3.01 -6.90 -16.04
CA SER A 14 -2.31 -5.69 -15.65
C SER A 14 -2.98 -5.31 -14.35
N ALA A 15 -2.26 -5.43 -13.23
CA ALA A 15 -2.82 -5.17 -11.92
C ALA A 15 -3.56 -3.84 -12.07
N PRO A 16 -4.86 -3.77 -11.73
CA PRO A 16 -5.63 -2.56 -11.94
C PRO A 16 -4.79 -1.44 -11.37
N VAL A 17 -4.51 -0.42 -12.17
CA VAL A 17 -3.72 0.74 -11.72
C VAL A 17 -4.48 1.26 -10.51
N LEU A 18 -4.03 0.87 -9.31
CA LEU A 18 -4.76 1.15 -8.09
C LEU A 18 -4.69 2.66 -7.96
N ASP A 19 -5.86 3.31 -8.00
CA ASP A 19 -5.95 4.72 -7.70
C ASP A 19 -5.45 4.90 -6.26
N VAL A 20 -4.22 5.41 -6.16
CA VAL A 20 -3.52 5.54 -4.89
C VAL A 20 -4.29 6.48 -3.96
N GLY A 21 -4.95 7.51 -4.51
CA GLY A 21 -5.78 8.41 -3.71
C GLY A 21 -6.99 7.70 -3.12
N ARG A 22 -7.68 6.87 -3.91
CA ARG A 22 -8.79 6.04 -3.42
C ARG A 22 -8.34 4.99 -2.41
N ALA A 23 -7.17 4.38 -2.63
CA ALA A 23 -6.59 3.42 -1.70
C ALA A 23 -6.22 4.07 -0.37
N GLU A 24 -5.61 5.27 -0.41
CA GLU A 24 -5.28 6.05 0.78
C GLU A 24 -6.54 6.45 1.56
N ALA A 25 -7.58 6.93 0.88
CA ALA A 25 -8.86 7.27 1.51
C ALA A 25 -9.49 6.06 2.23
N ALA A 26 -9.49 4.89 1.56
CA ALA A 26 -9.95 3.66 2.18
C ALA A 26 -9.10 3.29 3.42
N LEU A 27 -7.78 3.44 3.37
CA LEU A 27 -6.94 3.14 4.53
C LEU A 27 -7.18 4.10 5.71
N VAL A 28 -7.40 5.39 5.45
CA VAL A 28 -7.73 6.39 6.48
C VAL A 28 -9.10 6.11 7.10
N GLU A 29 -10.11 5.80 6.29
CA GLU A 29 -11.45 5.43 6.76
C GLU A 29 -11.41 4.18 7.66
N HIS A 30 -10.55 3.22 7.32
CA HIS A 30 -10.44 1.95 8.04
C HIS A 30 -9.36 1.95 9.14
N TYR A 31 -8.71 3.09 9.38
CA TYR A 31 -7.61 3.24 10.32
C TYR A 31 -7.94 2.72 11.75
N PRO A 32 -9.11 3.03 12.36
CA PRO A 32 -9.43 2.52 13.69
C PRO A 32 -9.49 1.00 13.76
N ARG A 33 -9.99 0.35 12.69
CA ARG A 33 -10.07 -1.11 12.59
C ARG A 33 -8.69 -1.73 12.48
N LEU A 34 -7.80 -1.14 11.69
CA LEU A 34 -6.40 -1.59 11.56
C LEU A 34 -5.65 -1.48 12.89
N VAL A 35 -5.83 -0.37 13.62
CA VAL A 35 -5.23 -0.18 14.94
C VAL A 35 -5.76 -1.22 15.93
N ARG A 36 -7.06 -1.52 15.88
CA ARG A 36 -7.67 -2.53 16.76
C ARG A 36 -7.10 -3.92 16.50
N LEU A 37 -6.93 -4.31 15.23
CA LEU A 37 -6.32 -5.59 14.88
C LEU A 37 -4.88 -5.67 15.39
N ALA A 38 -4.08 -4.65 15.13
CA ALA A 38 -2.71 -4.61 15.63
C ALA A 38 -2.66 -4.70 17.17
N TYR A 39 -3.50 -3.95 17.88
CA TYR A 39 -3.57 -3.98 19.35
C TYR A 39 -3.94 -5.35 19.94
N LEU A 40 -4.70 -6.17 19.19
CA LEU A 40 -5.04 -7.54 19.55
C LEU A 40 -3.92 -8.54 19.23
N LEU A 41 -3.13 -8.31 18.17
CA LEU A 41 -1.95 -9.11 17.84
C LEU A 41 -0.78 -8.87 18.79
N LEU A 42 -0.73 -7.71 19.46
CA LEU A 42 0.36 -7.35 20.35
C LEU A 42 0.33 -8.13 21.68
N PRO A 43 1.48 -8.67 22.13
CA PRO A 43 1.56 -9.39 23.40
C PRO A 43 1.05 -8.57 24.61
N PRO A 44 0.26 -9.18 25.53
CA PRO A 44 -0.34 -8.46 26.66
C PRO A 44 0.67 -8.03 27.73
N VAL A 45 1.91 -8.53 27.68
CA VAL A 45 3.01 -8.15 28.58
C VAL A 45 3.47 -6.70 28.39
N LEU A 46 3.09 -6.06 27.28
CA LEU A 46 3.33 -4.64 27.05
C LEU A 46 2.24 -3.83 27.76
N GLY A 47 2.61 -2.90 28.63
CA GLY A 47 1.66 -1.97 29.24
C GLY A 47 0.82 -1.22 28.19
N ARG A 48 -0.35 -0.70 28.59
CA ARG A 48 -1.36 -0.09 27.68
C ARG A 48 -0.75 0.92 26.70
N GLY A 49 0.07 1.86 27.18
CA GLY A 49 0.68 2.90 26.34
C GLY A 49 1.63 2.35 25.27
N ARG A 50 2.49 1.38 25.62
CA ARG A 50 3.41 0.73 24.68
C ARG A 50 2.68 -0.04 23.57
N ARG A 51 1.52 -0.62 23.91
CA ARG A 51 0.68 -1.32 22.93
C ARG A 51 0.04 -0.38 21.93
N VAL A 52 -0.44 0.79 22.39
CA VAL A 52 -1.01 1.80 21.49
C VAL A 52 0.04 2.30 20.50
N LEU A 53 1.24 2.65 20.97
CA LEU A 53 2.31 3.14 20.10
C LEU A 53 2.78 2.09 19.10
N THR A 54 2.92 0.84 19.54
CA THR A 54 3.33 -0.25 18.64
C THR A 54 2.23 -0.58 17.62
N ALA A 55 0.96 -0.60 18.02
CA ALA A 55 -0.16 -0.76 17.11
C ALA A 55 -0.20 0.36 16.06
N HIS A 56 0.00 1.60 16.49
CA HIS A 56 0.10 2.77 15.61
C HIS A 56 1.25 2.61 14.61
N SER A 57 2.44 2.20 15.07
CA SER A 57 3.61 2.01 14.21
C SER A 57 3.39 0.94 13.14
N LEU A 58 2.67 -0.14 13.45
CA LEU A 58 2.35 -1.21 12.49
C LEU A 58 1.39 -0.71 11.42
N VAL A 59 0.33 -0.01 11.82
CA VAL A 59 -0.61 0.60 10.85
C VAL A 59 0.12 1.62 9.97
N GLN A 60 0.96 2.46 10.56
CA GLN A 60 1.76 3.43 9.81
C GLN A 60 2.79 2.79 8.87
N ARG A 61 3.19 1.53 9.09
CA ARG A 61 4.06 0.79 8.14
C ARG A 61 3.26 0.13 7.03
N ALA A 62 1.99 -0.18 7.27
CA ALA A 62 1.07 -0.72 6.27
C ALA A 62 0.50 0.36 5.35
N LEU A 63 0.45 1.61 5.80
CA LEU A 63 0.11 2.78 4.99
C LEU A 63 1.24 3.11 3.99
N PRO A 64 0.94 3.45 2.73
CA PRO A 64 1.94 3.92 1.78
C PRO A 64 2.63 5.19 2.31
N ARG A 65 3.93 5.14 2.57
CA ARG A 65 4.72 6.32 3.00
C ARG A 65 5.32 7.12 1.84
N GLY A 66 4.88 6.88 0.60
CA GLY A 66 5.68 7.14 -0.59
C GLY A 66 4.96 7.74 -1.80
N ARG A 67 4.20 8.83 -1.64
CA ARG A 67 3.95 9.78 -2.74
C ARG A 67 4.04 11.26 -2.36
N ALA A 68 4.64 11.58 -1.22
CA ALA A 68 4.93 12.97 -0.84
C ALA A 68 6.28 13.49 -1.40
N ALA A 69 7.06 12.69 -2.15
CA ALA A 69 8.41 13.09 -2.59
C ALA A 69 8.71 12.92 -4.11
N THR A 70 7.72 12.60 -4.94
CA THR A 70 7.90 12.58 -6.42
C THR A 70 6.81 13.37 -7.14
N ALA A 71 6.39 14.49 -6.56
CA ALA A 71 5.66 15.55 -7.26
C ALA A 71 6.58 16.74 -7.59
N VAL A 72 7.85 16.46 -7.88
CA VAL A 72 8.72 17.36 -8.65
C VAL A 72 9.34 16.50 -9.75
N ALA A 73 8.56 16.28 -10.80
CA ALA A 73 9.12 16.27 -12.13
C ALA A 73 8.92 17.70 -12.66
N PRO A 74 9.96 18.51 -12.85
CA PRO A 74 9.87 19.59 -13.82
C PRO A 74 9.88 18.87 -15.18
N ASP A 75 8.71 18.45 -15.65
CA ASP A 75 8.59 18.11 -17.06
C ASP A 75 8.83 19.42 -17.82
N GLY A 76 10.05 19.53 -18.33
CA GLY A 76 10.41 20.49 -19.35
C GLY A 76 9.56 20.19 -20.57
N THR A 77 8.39 20.81 -20.64
CA THR A 77 7.69 20.99 -21.91
C THR A 77 8.50 21.99 -22.72
N ALA A 78 9.40 21.41 -23.52
CA ALA A 78 10.02 22.00 -24.68
C ALA A 78 8.99 22.77 -25.52
N GLY A 79 9.39 23.96 -25.98
CA GLY A 79 8.85 24.52 -27.23
C GLY A 79 9.07 23.54 -28.39
N PRO A 80 8.30 23.63 -29.49
CA PRO A 80 8.45 24.76 -30.41
C PRO A 80 7.14 25.23 -31.08
N GLY A 81 7.18 26.42 -31.66
CA GLY A 81 6.12 27.01 -32.49
C GLY A 81 6.37 28.48 -32.73
#